data_AF-A0A1Q9EKL0-F1
#
_entry.id   AF-A0A1Q9EKL0-F1
#
_cell.length_a   1.000
_cell.length_b   1.000
_cell.length_c   1.000
_cell.angle_alpha   90.00
_cell.angle_beta   90.00
_cell.angle_gamma   90.00
#
_symmetry.space_group_name_H-M   'P 1'
#
loop_
_entity.id
_entity.type
_entity.pdbx_description
1 polymer ?
#
loop_
_entity_poly.entity_id
_entity_poly.type
_entity_poly.pdbx_seq_one_letter_code
_entity_poly.pdbx_strand_id
1 'polypeptide(L)'
;MEDVPQERQWLDTEPDSCEVESDFTESSVEEVCDPGNESCIEILTAMDATSPDICRGISVHRALQHAPRKWARADFEGMHALSQKTAHFHEFWSHSWRTKKWLKYLNILFLNNSLPASVVGTVCALLAFFLSFTGLLPVWAGMGAFLKKSQSLLVLWDVSYVSRSQLPLIPWGGLILGGLALPCLGLLADMVLAHCRSIEMMQQQLRHVLNAVLMAKSSCCSEGHIDPTGAPMICDRKIISRCITAWFGGTEQFESVVRGVPTPWEVFKMLYDIIVVYLLRNLGDLLTVNFL
;
A
#
# COMPACT_ATOMS: atom_id res chain seq x y z
N MET A 1 -36.38 23.96 27.55
CA MET A 1 -35.73 24.79 26.53
C MET A 1 -34.28 24.33 26.48
N GLU A 2 -34.08 23.16 25.87
CA GLU A 2 -32.77 22.56 25.59
C GLU A 2 -32.95 21.85 24.24
N ASP A 3 -32.38 22.42 23.19
CA ASP A 3 -32.38 21.88 21.83
C ASP A 3 -31.27 20.83 21.72
N VAL A 4 -31.67 19.59 21.44
CA VAL A 4 -30.77 18.48 21.11
C VAL A 4 -30.62 18.42 19.58
N PRO A 5 -29.40 18.40 19.00
CA PRO A 5 -29.24 18.31 17.55
C PRO A 5 -29.56 16.90 17.07
N GLN A 6 -30.49 16.81 16.13
CA GLN A 6 -30.92 15.60 15.45
C GLN A 6 -29.76 15.05 14.60
N GLU A 7 -29.10 14.02 15.11
CA GLU A 7 -28.04 13.30 14.42
C GLU A 7 -28.63 12.58 13.18
N ARG A 8 -28.10 12.96 12.02
CA ARG A 8 -28.63 12.62 10.70
C ARG A 8 -28.33 11.14 10.41
N GLN A 9 -29.34 10.30 10.59
CA GLN A 9 -29.35 8.87 10.29
C GLN A 9 -29.31 8.65 8.75
N TRP A 10 -28.11 8.70 8.18
CA TRP A 10 -27.82 8.28 6.81
C TRP A 10 -26.74 7.23 6.84
N LEU A 11 -27.11 5.95 6.88
CA LEU A 11 -26.33 4.80 6.40
C LEU A 11 -27.01 3.54 6.95
N ASP A 12 -27.90 2.97 6.16
CA ASP A 12 -28.18 1.52 6.03
C ASP A 12 -29.19 1.31 4.89
N THR A 13 -29.02 2.04 3.78
CA THR A 13 -29.70 1.67 2.53
C THR A 13 -28.77 0.68 1.84
N GLU A 14 -29.17 -0.59 1.87
CA GLU A 14 -28.55 -1.65 1.08
C GLU A 14 -28.38 -1.16 -0.38
N PRO A 15 -27.22 -1.40 -1.02
CA PRO A 15 -27.06 -1.07 -2.41
C PRO A 15 -28.04 -1.92 -3.21
N ASP A 16 -29.11 -1.28 -3.67
CA ASP A 16 -29.99 -1.81 -4.69
C ASP A 16 -29.11 -2.32 -5.82
N SER A 17 -29.16 -3.63 -6.06
CA SER A 17 -28.47 -4.29 -7.15
C SER A 17 -29.09 -3.81 -8.45
N CYS A 18 -28.69 -2.62 -8.92
CA CYS A 18 -28.88 -2.21 -10.29
C CYS A 18 -28.04 -3.17 -11.14
N GLU A 19 -28.68 -4.23 -11.63
CA GLU A 19 -28.25 -4.91 -12.84
C GLU A 19 -28.23 -3.86 -13.95
N VAL A 20 -27.06 -3.25 -14.14
CA VAL A 20 -26.78 -2.40 -15.29
C VAL A 20 -26.54 -3.38 -16.44
N GLU A 21 -27.61 -3.71 -17.16
CA GLU A 21 -27.50 -4.23 -18.52
C GLU A 21 -26.68 -3.24 -19.33
N SER A 22 -25.40 -3.56 -19.52
CA SER A 22 -24.48 -2.83 -20.37
C SER A 22 -24.75 -3.21 -21.83
N ASP A 23 -25.94 -2.91 -22.33
CA ASP A 23 -26.18 -2.88 -23.77
C ASP A 23 -25.92 -1.45 -24.27
N PHE A 24 -24.67 -1.03 -24.12
CA PHE A 24 -24.15 0.17 -24.78
C PHE A 24 -23.93 -0.21 -26.24
N THR A 25 -25.04 -0.38 -26.97
CA THR A 25 -25.00 -0.40 -28.42
C THR A 25 -24.44 0.95 -28.84
N GLU A 26 -23.26 0.89 -29.42
CA GLU A 26 -22.53 1.94 -30.14
C GLU A 26 -23.36 2.35 -31.38
N SER A 27 -24.60 2.78 -31.13
CA SER A 27 -25.44 3.39 -32.13
C SER A 27 -24.84 4.77 -32.36
N SER A 28 -24.39 4.94 -33.58
CA SER A 28 -23.89 6.16 -34.20
C SER A 28 -24.91 7.30 -34.05
N VAL A 29 -24.99 7.89 -32.86
CA VAL A 29 -25.46 9.25 -32.69
C VAL A 29 -24.39 10.07 -33.36
N GLU A 30 -24.65 10.52 -34.59
CA GLU A 30 -23.85 11.54 -35.27
C GLU A 30 -23.65 12.66 -34.27
N GLU A 31 -22.43 12.70 -33.75
CA GLU A 31 -22.01 13.61 -32.73
C GLU A 31 -21.99 14.98 -33.40
N VAL A 32 -23.09 15.72 -33.29
CA VAL A 32 -23.14 17.10 -33.76
C VAL A 32 -22.11 17.85 -32.94
N CYS A 33 -20.92 18.01 -33.52
CA CYS A 33 -19.83 18.80 -32.98
C CYS A 33 -20.29 20.25 -32.95
N ASP A 34 -20.92 20.63 -31.84
CA ASP A 34 -21.21 22.02 -31.58
C ASP A 34 -19.88 22.76 -31.42
N PRO A 35 -19.57 23.74 -32.29
CA PRO A 35 -18.31 24.47 -32.26
C PRO A 35 -18.03 25.15 -30.90
N GLY A 36 -19.05 25.44 -30.09
CA GLY A 36 -18.84 25.97 -28.74
C GLY A 36 -18.15 24.97 -27.79
N ASN A 37 -18.37 23.68 -27.99
CA ASN A 37 -17.86 22.63 -27.10
C ASN A 37 -16.39 22.30 -27.36
N GLU A 38 -15.98 22.33 -28.63
CA GLU A 38 -14.56 22.19 -28.99
C GLU A 38 -13.73 23.32 -28.37
N SER A 39 -14.25 24.55 -28.38
CA SER A 39 -13.56 25.69 -27.74
C SER A 39 -13.38 25.50 -26.24
N CYS A 40 -14.39 24.99 -25.52
CA CYS A 40 -14.25 24.67 -24.09
C CYS A 40 -13.19 23.60 -23.82
N ILE A 41 -13.14 22.55 -24.66
CA ILE A 41 -12.15 21.47 -24.51
C ILE A 41 -10.75 21.98 -24.84
N GLU A 42 -10.59 22.77 -25.90
CA GLU A 42 -9.32 23.43 -26.23
C GLU A 42 -8.84 24.31 -25.08
N ILE A 43 -9.73 25.11 -24.47
CA ILE A 43 -9.40 25.92 -23.30
C ILE A 43 -8.96 25.04 -22.14
N LEU A 44 -9.74 24.01 -21.79
CA LEU A 44 -9.45 23.11 -20.67
C LEU A 44 -8.13 22.34 -20.88
N THR A 45 -7.87 21.88 -22.11
CA THR A 45 -6.66 21.15 -22.43
C THR A 45 -5.42 22.04 -22.46
N ALA A 46 -5.60 23.33 -22.80
CA ALA A 46 -4.57 24.35 -22.72
C ALA A 46 -4.41 24.96 -21.31
N MET A 47 -5.19 24.53 -20.31
CA MET A 47 -5.06 25.06 -18.95
C MET A 47 -3.76 24.59 -18.32
N ASP A 48 -2.87 25.56 -18.11
CA ASP A 48 -1.74 25.42 -17.20
C ASP A 48 -2.08 25.94 -15.80
N ALA A 49 -1.38 25.42 -14.81
CA ALA A 49 -1.50 25.92 -13.44
C ALA A 49 -1.15 27.41 -13.39
N THR A 50 -2.11 28.24 -12.97
CA THR A 50 -1.97 29.71 -12.98
C THR A 50 -0.80 30.22 -12.12
N SER A 51 -0.40 29.43 -11.13
CA SER A 51 0.77 29.72 -10.30
C SER A 51 1.47 28.43 -9.89
N PRO A 52 2.82 28.41 -9.87
CA PRO A 52 3.57 27.29 -9.31
C PRO A 52 3.34 27.12 -7.79
N ASP A 53 2.68 28.06 -7.12
CA ASP A 53 2.20 27.90 -5.74
C ASP A 53 1.00 26.94 -5.61
N ILE A 54 0.32 26.62 -6.71
CA ILE A 54 -0.83 25.70 -6.70
C ILE A 54 -0.32 24.26 -6.70
N CYS A 55 0.72 23.98 -7.49
CA CYS A 55 1.35 22.67 -7.58
C CYS A 55 2.40 22.48 -6.47
N ARG A 56 1.93 22.09 -5.28
CA ARG A 56 2.80 21.82 -4.13
C ARG A 56 2.70 20.37 -3.69
N GLY A 57 3.86 19.76 -3.47
CA GLY A 57 3.99 18.41 -2.92
C GLY A 57 4.69 18.43 -1.57
N ILE A 58 4.54 17.37 -0.80
CA ILE A 58 5.32 17.13 0.42
C ILE A 58 6.07 15.81 0.26
N SER A 59 7.34 15.77 0.65
CA SER A 59 8.06 14.49 0.65
C SER A 59 7.44 13.55 1.69
N VAL A 60 7.30 12.28 1.33
CA VAL A 60 6.66 11.27 2.19
C VAL A 60 7.34 11.20 3.56
N HIS A 61 8.67 11.23 3.60
CA HIS A 61 9.43 11.23 4.84
C HIS A 61 9.10 12.43 5.75
N ARG A 62 9.03 13.64 5.18
CA ARG A 62 8.68 14.86 5.93
C ARG A 62 7.23 14.84 6.39
N ALA A 63 6.33 14.31 5.55
CA ALA A 63 4.94 14.08 5.94
C ALA A 63 4.86 13.12 7.12
N LEU A 64 5.54 11.97 7.06
CA LEU A 64 5.52 10.99 8.14
C LEU A 64 6.09 11.53 9.47
N GLN A 65 7.17 12.33 9.41
CA GLN A 65 7.78 12.91 10.60
C GLN A 65 6.94 13.99 11.27
N HIS A 66 6.28 14.87 10.49
CA HIS A 66 5.67 16.08 11.05
C HIS A 66 4.14 16.10 10.99
N ALA A 67 3.51 15.37 10.07
CA ALA A 67 2.06 15.40 9.90
C ALA A 67 1.28 14.89 11.11
N PRO A 68 1.68 13.82 11.84
CA PRO A 68 0.94 13.36 13.02
C PRO A 68 0.75 14.45 14.08
N ARG A 69 1.84 15.16 14.38
CA ARG A 69 1.84 16.25 15.37
C ARG A 69 1.01 17.44 14.90
N LYS A 70 1.07 17.78 13.61
CA LYS A 70 0.31 18.91 13.04
C LYS A 70 -1.18 18.58 12.89
N TRP A 71 -1.52 17.35 12.49
CA TRP A 71 -2.91 16.86 12.43
C TRP A 71 -3.57 16.83 13.80
N ALA A 72 -2.85 16.37 14.84
CA ALA A 72 -3.34 16.37 16.21
C ALA A 72 -3.67 17.78 16.72
N ARG A 73 -2.98 18.81 16.19
CA ARG A 73 -3.20 20.23 16.52
C ARG A 73 -4.11 20.96 15.55
N ALA A 74 -4.59 20.29 14.49
CA ALA A 74 -5.28 20.92 13.37
C ALA A 74 -4.52 22.11 12.73
N ASP A 75 -3.18 22.08 12.74
CA ASP A 75 -2.30 23.11 12.18
C ASP A 75 -2.12 22.90 10.66
N PHE A 76 -3.08 23.37 9.88
CA PHE A 76 -3.06 23.25 8.41
C PHE A 76 -2.07 24.20 7.74
N GLU A 77 -1.94 25.43 8.22
CA GLU A 77 -0.95 26.39 7.71
C GLU A 77 0.46 25.86 7.85
N GLY A 78 0.76 25.27 9.00
CA GLY A 78 2.04 24.66 9.25
C GLY A 78 2.29 23.40 8.41
N MET A 79 1.27 22.73 7.87
CA MET A 79 1.45 21.66 6.87
C MET A 79 1.69 22.23 5.48
N HIS A 80 0.98 23.30 5.12
CA HIS A 80 1.20 24.01 3.87
C HIS A 80 2.64 24.56 3.81
N ALA A 81 3.18 25.06 4.93
CA ALA A 81 4.57 25.50 5.03
C ALA A 81 5.60 24.38 4.79
N LEU A 82 5.25 23.10 5.06
CA LEU A 82 6.13 21.95 4.78
C LEU A 82 6.10 21.52 3.32
N SER A 83 5.08 21.93 2.57
CA SER A 83 4.94 21.64 1.16
C SER A 83 5.86 22.52 0.31
N GLN A 84 6.39 21.95 -0.76
CA GLN A 84 7.30 22.60 -1.70
C GLN A 84 6.69 22.61 -3.10
N LYS A 85 6.97 23.67 -3.86
CA LYS A 85 6.58 23.74 -5.27
C LYS A 85 7.20 22.57 -6.01
N THR A 86 6.40 21.83 -6.78
CA THR A 86 6.88 20.69 -7.57
C THR A 86 6.17 20.66 -8.91
N ALA A 87 6.93 20.38 -9.97
CA ALA A 87 6.38 20.13 -11.31
C ALA A 87 5.86 18.70 -11.46
N HIS A 88 6.35 17.78 -10.62
CA HIS A 88 6.04 16.35 -10.71
C HIS A 88 5.59 15.78 -9.37
N PHE A 89 4.55 14.95 -9.44
CA PHE A 89 4.05 14.18 -8.31
C PHE A 89 4.34 12.70 -8.56
N HIS A 90 4.99 12.05 -7.60
CA HIS A 90 5.23 10.59 -7.68
C HIS A 90 3.98 9.82 -7.25
N GLU A 91 3.28 10.33 -6.23
CA GLU A 91 2.13 9.69 -5.65
C GLU A 91 1.08 10.76 -5.29
N PHE A 92 -0.17 10.51 -5.65
CA PHE A 92 -1.28 11.38 -5.34
C PHE A 92 -2.13 10.76 -4.24
N TRP A 93 -2.24 11.45 -3.10
CA TRP A 93 -3.09 11.03 -2.00
C TRP A 93 -4.40 11.78 -2.07
N SER A 94 -5.46 11.12 -2.53
CA SER A 94 -6.77 11.75 -2.64
C SER A 94 -7.31 12.12 -1.25
N HIS A 95 -7.88 13.30 -1.16
CA HIS A 95 -8.36 13.85 0.10
C HIS A 95 -9.60 13.15 0.65
N SER A 96 -10.18 12.15 -0.03
CA SER A 96 -11.46 11.47 0.30
C SER A 96 -11.69 11.46 1.82
N TRP A 97 -12.60 12.34 2.25
CA TRP A 97 -12.67 12.90 3.61
C TRP A 97 -13.34 11.96 4.61
N ARG A 98 -13.81 10.79 4.15
CA ARG A 98 -14.54 9.84 4.99
C ARG A 98 -13.66 9.03 5.94
N THR A 99 -12.36 8.86 5.64
CA THR A 99 -11.47 8.07 6.52
C THR A 99 -10.84 8.92 7.62
N LYS A 100 -10.82 8.38 8.85
CA LYS A 100 -10.21 9.04 10.02
C LYS A 100 -8.75 9.38 9.72
N LYS A 101 -8.32 10.60 10.11
CA LYS A 101 -6.95 11.12 9.85
C LYS A 101 -5.84 10.15 10.27
N TRP A 102 -5.98 9.51 11.43
CA TRP A 102 -5.01 8.54 11.93
C TRP A 102 -4.88 7.30 11.05
N LEU A 103 -5.98 6.83 10.45
CA LEU A 103 -5.96 5.68 9.57
C LEU A 103 -5.21 6.01 8.26
N LYS A 104 -5.36 7.25 7.76
CA LYS A 104 -4.57 7.73 6.62
C LYS A 104 -3.07 7.71 6.94
N TYR A 105 -2.69 8.21 8.13
CA TYR A 105 -1.31 8.17 8.58
C TYR A 105 -0.76 6.74 8.65
N LEU A 106 -1.47 5.84 9.32
CA LEU A 106 -1.07 4.45 9.44
C LEU A 106 -0.94 3.77 8.07
N ASN A 107 -1.83 4.08 7.14
CA ASN A 107 -1.74 3.54 5.78
C ASN A 107 -0.49 4.03 5.06
N ILE A 108 -0.21 5.34 5.09
CA ILE A 108 1.03 5.90 4.49
C ILE A 108 2.27 5.32 5.15
N LEU A 109 2.27 5.19 6.49
CA LEU A 109 3.36 4.63 7.26
C LEU A 109 3.61 3.17 6.86
N PHE A 110 2.53 2.39 6.76
CA PHE A 110 2.59 0.98 6.37
C PHE A 110 3.06 0.83 4.92
N LEU A 111 2.45 1.54 3.97
CA LEU A 111 2.81 1.49 2.54
C LEU A 111 4.29 1.79 2.29
N ASN A 112 4.85 2.77 3.01
CA ASN A 112 6.23 3.21 2.77
C ASN A 112 7.28 2.50 3.64
N ASN A 113 6.90 1.90 4.78
CA ASN A 113 7.86 1.27 5.69
C ASN A 113 7.69 -0.24 5.83
N SER A 114 6.62 -0.87 5.32
CA SER A 114 6.39 -2.31 5.47
C SER A 114 7.52 -3.15 4.87
N LEU A 115 7.95 -2.82 3.66
CA LEU A 115 9.01 -3.55 2.95
C LEU A 115 10.38 -3.35 3.61
N PRO A 116 10.85 -2.11 3.87
CA PRO A 116 12.09 -1.90 4.63
C PRO A 116 12.06 -2.57 6.01
N ALA A 117 10.95 -2.47 6.75
CA ALA A 117 10.82 -3.08 8.06
C ALA A 117 10.89 -4.62 7.99
N SER A 118 10.26 -5.23 6.98
CA SER A 118 10.32 -6.68 6.77
C SER A 118 11.74 -7.13 6.40
N VAL A 119 12.41 -6.40 5.50
CA VAL A 119 13.81 -6.70 5.13
C VAL A 119 14.74 -6.57 6.34
N VAL A 120 14.68 -5.45 7.07
CA VAL A 120 15.50 -5.23 8.27
C VAL A 120 15.19 -6.27 9.34
N GLY A 121 13.91 -6.58 9.58
CA GLY A 121 13.49 -7.62 10.52
C GLY A 121 14.06 -8.99 10.15
N THR A 122 14.02 -9.36 8.87
CA THR A 122 14.60 -10.62 8.37
C THR A 122 16.10 -10.67 8.56
N VAL A 123 16.81 -9.60 8.18
CA VAL A 123 18.27 -9.51 8.33
C VAL A 123 18.66 -9.59 9.80
N CYS A 124 17.96 -8.88 10.68
CA CYS A 124 18.18 -8.95 12.13
C CYS A 124 17.93 -10.37 12.67
N ALA A 125 16.88 -11.06 12.21
CA ALA A 125 16.59 -12.43 12.62
C ALA A 125 17.67 -13.42 12.16
N LEU A 126 18.12 -13.32 10.90
CA LEU A 126 19.20 -14.15 10.35
C LEU A 126 20.54 -13.87 11.06
N LEU A 127 20.83 -12.60 11.35
CA LEU A 127 22.04 -12.22 12.10
C LEU A 127 22.00 -12.77 13.53
N ALA A 128 20.87 -12.62 14.23
CA ALA A 128 20.68 -13.18 15.56
C ALA A 128 20.82 -14.71 15.56
N PHE A 129 20.28 -15.37 14.54
CA PHE A 129 20.44 -16.81 14.31
C PHE A 129 21.92 -17.18 14.15
N PHE A 130 22.65 -16.50 13.27
CA PHE A 130 24.06 -16.79 12.98
C PHE A 130 24.95 -16.57 14.22
N LEU A 131 24.73 -15.47 14.94
CA LEU A 131 25.45 -15.16 16.17
C LEU A 131 25.14 -16.17 17.29
N SER A 132 23.91 -16.70 17.34
CA SER A 132 23.54 -17.77 18.28
C SER A 132 24.19 -19.10 17.90
N PHE A 133 24.23 -19.43 16.61
CA PHE A 133 24.85 -20.65 16.09
C PHE A 133 26.37 -20.69 16.31
N THR A 134 27.04 -19.54 16.15
CA THR A 134 28.49 -19.40 16.40
C THR A 134 28.85 -19.32 17.89
N GLY A 135 27.85 -19.29 18.78
CA GLY A 135 28.05 -19.19 20.23
C GLY A 135 28.53 -17.80 20.70
N LEU A 136 28.50 -16.79 19.82
CA LEU A 136 28.83 -15.39 20.17
C LEU A 136 27.72 -14.73 20.99
N LEU A 137 26.46 -14.99 20.63
CA LEU A 137 25.31 -14.63 21.46
C LEU A 137 25.09 -15.76 22.47
N PRO A 138 24.97 -15.48 23.78
CA PRO A 138 24.53 -16.48 24.73
C PRO A 138 23.13 -16.95 24.31
N VAL A 139 23.06 -18.15 23.73
CA VAL A 139 21.82 -18.91 23.64
C VAL A 139 21.26 -18.95 25.06
N TRP A 140 19.93 -18.87 25.20
CA TRP A 140 19.16 -18.79 26.47
C TRP A 140 19.53 -19.78 27.61
N ALA A 141 20.57 -20.61 27.47
CA ALA A 141 21.34 -21.25 28.54
C ALA A 141 21.71 -20.30 29.70
N GLY A 142 21.81 -18.98 29.47
CA GLY A 142 22.01 -17.97 30.52
C GLY A 142 20.82 -17.77 31.47
N MET A 143 19.59 -18.13 31.08
CA MET A 143 18.42 -18.04 31.96
C MET A 143 18.55 -19.01 33.16
N GLY A 144 19.18 -20.16 32.94
CA GLY A 144 19.56 -21.09 34.00
C GLY A 144 20.65 -20.54 34.93
N ALA A 145 21.57 -19.73 34.41
CA ALA A 145 22.59 -19.06 35.22
C ALA A 145 22.02 -17.86 36.02
N PHE A 146 20.99 -17.17 35.52
CA PHE A 146 20.29 -16.12 36.26
C PHE A 146 19.48 -16.69 37.42
N LEU A 147 18.87 -17.87 37.24
CA LEU A 147 18.24 -18.62 38.34
C LEU A 147 19.26 -19.12 39.38
N LYS A 148 20.54 -19.27 39.01
CA LYS A 148 21.63 -19.70 39.91
C LYS A 148 22.02 -18.65 40.97
N LYS A 149 21.62 -17.38 40.81
CA LYS A 149 21.89 -16.32 41.81
C LYS A 149 20.74 -16.12 42.82
N SER A 150 19.67 -16.90 42.70
CA SER A 150 18.64 -16.98 43.74
C SER A 150 19.07 -18.00 44.80
N GLN A 151 19.43 -17.53 46.00
CA GLN A 151 19.91 -18.38 47.11
C GLN A 151 18.85 -19.33 47.69
N SER A 152 17.65 -19.41 47.12
CA SER A 152 16.50 -20.11 47.72
C SER A 152 15.93 -21.25 46.89
N LEU A 153 16.55 -21.64 45.77
CA LEU A 153 16.06 -22.75 44.94
C LEU A 153 17.17 -23.79 44.73
N LEU A 154 17.14 -24.78 45.61
CA LEU A 154 17.97 -25.98 45.59
C LEU A 154 17.53 -26.86 44.41
N VAL A 155 17.88 -26.46 43.19
CA VAL A 155 17.67 -27.28 41.99
C VAL A 155 18.91 -28.15 41.82
N LEU A 156 18.69 -29.45 41.99
CA LEU A 156 19.64 -30.54 41.88
C LEU A 156 20.14 -30.70 40.42
N TRP A 157 20.95 -29.76 39.91
CA TRP A 157 21.67 -29.94 38.65
C TRP A 157 23.07 -30.48 38.95
N ASP A 158 23.18 -31.80 38.90
CA ASP A 158 24.44 -32.53 39.03
C ASP A 158 25.42 -32.13 37.91
N VAL A 159 26.62 -31.69 38.29
CA VAL A 159 27.72 -31.31 37.37
C VAL A 159 28.10 -32.47 36.44
N SER A 160 27.76 -33.70 36.82
CA SER A 160 27.96 -34.92 36.01
C SER A 160 27.15 -34.92 34.71
N TYR A 161 26.06 -34.15 34.61
CA TYR A 161 25.22 -34.09 33.39
C TYR A 161 25.88 -33.37 32.23
N VAL A 162 26.69 -32.33 32.50
CA VAL A 162 27.39 -31.54 31.47
C VAL A 162 28.56 -32.34 30.87
N SER A 163 29.17 -33.24 31.64
CA SER A 163 30.28 -34.07 31.16
C SER A 163 29.83 -35.35 30.45
N ARG A 164 28.56 -35.78 30.63
CA ARG A 164 27.95 -36.93 29.92
C ARG A 164 27.17 -36.54 28.67
N SER A 165 26.85 -35.26 28.48
CA SER A 165 26.24 -34.76 27.24
C SER A 165 27.27 -34.56 26.12
N GLN A 166 28.15 -35.54 25.91
CA GLN A 166 28.86 -35.73 24.64
C GLN A 166 27.98 -36.42 23.58
N LEU A 167 26.72 -36.73 23.90
CA LEU A 167 25.70 -36.89 22.87
C LEU A 167 25.71 -35.63 22.02
N PRO A 168 25.98 -35.71 20.70
CA PRO A 168 26.05 -34.53 19.87
C PRO A 168 24.70 -33.82 20.02
N LEU A 169 24.68 -32.69 20.71
CA LEU A 169 23.51 -31.79 20.80
C LEU A 169 23.21 -31.13 19.42
N ILE A 170 23.96 -31.54 18.40
CA ILE A 170 24.09 -30.96 17.08
C ILE A 170 22.91 -31.32 16.14
N PRO A 171 22.26 -32.51 16.14
CA PRO A 171 21.12 -32.74 15.25
C PRO A 171 19.84 -32.09 15.77
N TRP A 172 19.62 -32.07 17.09
CA TRP A 172 18.37 -31.55 17.67
C TRP A 172 18.32 -30.02 17.66
N GLY A 173 19.45 -29.34 17.87
CA GLY A 173 19.54 -27.89 17.72
C GLY A 173 19.16 -27.46 16.31
N GLY A 174 19.73 -28.10 15.28
CA GLY A 174 19.39 -27.83 13.87
C GLY A 174 17.93 -28.15 13.54
N LEU A 175 17.37 -29.24 14.07
CA LEU A 175 15.96 -29.61 13.88
C LEU A 175 14.99 -28.61 14.51
N ILE A 176 15.24 -28.18 15.74
CA ILE A 176 14.40 -27.19 16.43
C ILE A 176 14.51 -25.84 15.73
N LEU A 177 15.73 -25.44 15.36
CA LEU A 177 15.99 -24.15 14.74
C LEU A 177 15.46 -24.10 13.29
N GLY A 178 15.62 -25.17 12.52
CA GLY A 178 15.00 -25.33 11.20
C GLY A 178 13.48 -25.42 11.28
N GLY A 179 12.95 -26.13 12.28
CA GLY A 179 11.54 -26.20 12.59
C GLY A 179 10.92 -24.86 13.01
N LEU A 180 11.71 -23.91 13.53
CA LEU A 180 11.29 -22.53 13.83
C LEU A 180 11.55 -21.56 12.67
N ALA A 181 12.63 -21.74 11.91
CA ALA A 181 12.98 -20.88 10.78
C ALA A 181 11.99 -21.04 9.62
N LEU A 182 11.56 -22.28 9.33
CA LEU A 182 10.57 -22.56 8.28
C LEU A 182 9.23 -21.83 8.49
N PRO A 183 8.58 -21.88 9.66
CA PRO A 183 7.37 -21.11 9.90
C PRO A 183 7.63 -19.61 9.93
N CYS A 184 8.78 -19.12 10.40
CA CYS A 184 9.13 -17.70 10.31
C CYS A 184 9.23 -17.22 8.86
N LEU A 185 9.88 -17.99 7.98
CA LEU A 185 9.95 -17.69 6.54
C LEU A 185 8.58 -17.83 5.88
N GLY A 186 7.78 -18.82 6.27
CA GLY A 186 6.40 -18.99 5.81
C GLY A 186 5.50 -17.81 6.21
N LEU A 187 5.59 -17.33 7.46
CA LEU A 187 4.88 -16.14 7.92
C LEU A 187 5.34 -14.88 7.20
N LEU A 188 6.64 -14.78 6.88
CA LEU A 188 7.16 -13.65 6.13
C LEU A 188 6.65 -13.66 4.68
N ALA A 189 6.64 -14.83 4.05
CA ALA A 189 6.04 -15.01 2.73
C ALA A 189 4.54 -14.71 2.75
N ASP A 190 3.80 -15.18 3.77
CA ASP A 190 2.38 -14.89 3.94
C ASP A 190 2.12 -13.40 4.17
N MET A 191 2.97 -12.71 4.95
CA MET A 191 2.89 -11.27 5.14
C MET A 191 3.14 -10.51 3.85
N VAL A 192 4.13 -10.92 3.04
CA VAL A 192 4.39 -10.34 1.72
C VAL A 192 3.21 -10.59 0.79
N LEU A 193 2.65 -11.80 0.77
CA LEU A 193 1.48 -12.14 -0.04
C LEU A 193 0.23 -11.37 0.41
N ALA A 194 0.02 -11.20 1.71
CA ALA A 194 -1.06 -10.39 2.26
C ALA A 194 -0.90 -8.91 1.89
N HIS A 195 0.33 -8.40 1.89
CA HIS A 195 0.63 -7.05 1.41
C HIS A 195 0.33 -6.92 -0.09
N CYS A 196 0.76 -7.87 -0.91
CA CYS A 196 0.44 -7.91 -2.34
C CYS A 196 -1.08 -7.96 -2.57
N ARG A 197 -1.82 -8.79 -1.82
CA ARG A 197 -3.29 -8.83 -1.86
C ARG A 197 -3.93 -7.51 -1.44
N SER A 198 -3.37 -6.83 -0.43
CA SER A 198 -3.85 -5.51 -0.01
C SER A 198 -3.63 -4.46 -1.08
N ILE A 199 -2.49 -4.48 -1.77
CA ILE A 199 -2.21 -3.64 -2.93
C ILE A 199 -3.21 -3.95 -4.04
N GLU A 200 -3.45 -5.23 -4.34
CA GLU A 200 -4.40 -5.65 -5.36
C GLU A 200 -5.84 -5.20 -5.03
N MET A 201 -6.24 -5.29 -3.77
CA MET A 201 -7.54 -4.81 -3.31
C MET A 201 -7.66 -3.29 -3.42
N MET A 202 -6.61 -2.53 -3.10
CA MET A 202 -6.57 -1.08 -3.35
C MET A 202 -6.63 -0.75 -4.84
N GLN A 203 -5.94 -1.52 -5.69
CA GLN A 203 -6.02 -1.39 -7.14
C GLN A 203 -7.42 -1.74 -7.67
N GLN A 204 -8.10 -2.73 -7.10
CA GLN A 204 -9.50 -3.05 -7.42
C GLN A 204 -10.44 -1.92 -7.01
N GLN A 205 -10.26 -1.35 -5.82
CA GLN A 205 -11.01 -0.18 -5.38
C GLN A 205 -10.78 1.02 -6.30
N LEU A 206 -9.54 1.25 -6.75
CA LEU A 206 -9.23 2.28 -7.73
C LEU A 206 -9.88 2.00 -9.09
N ARG A 207 -9.90 0.74 -9.55
CA ARG A 207 -10.65 0.34 -10.76
C ARG A 207 -12.13 0.65 -10.63
N HIS A 208 -12.74 0.32 -9.50
CA HIS A 208 -14.13 0.66 -9.24
C HIS A 208 -14.35 2.16 -9.18
N VAL A 209 -13.44 2.94 -8.58
CA VAL A 209 -13.56 4.41 -8.53
C VAL A 209 -13.34 5.03 -9.90
N LEU A 210 -12.40 4.54 -10.71
CA LEU A 210 -12.15 5.04 -12.06
C LEU A 210 -13.35 4.73 -12.97
N ASN A 211 -13.82 3.49 -12.96
CA ASN A 211 -15.05 3.10 -13.65
C ASN A 211 -16.25 3.83 -13.07
N ALA A 212 -16.32 4.07 -11.76
CA ALA A 212 -17.40 4.84 -11.15
C ALA A 212 -17.30 6.32 -11.47
N VAL A 213 -16.14 6.92 -11.71
CA VAL A 213 -16.02 8.31 -12.17
C VAL A 213 -16.51 8.42 -13.60
N LEU A 214 -16.16 7.45 -14.45
CA LEU A 214 -16.74 7.37 -15.79
C LEU A 214 -18.24 7.11 -15.70
N MET A 215 -18.72 6.19 -14.86
CA MET A 215 -20.14 5.86 -14.73
C MET A 215 -20.91 6.75 -13.74
N ALA A 216 -20.27 7.76 -13.15
CA ALA A 216 -20.88 8.61 -12.14
C ALA A 216 -21.97 9.44 -12.81
N LYS A 217 -23.17 9.39 -12.23
CA LYS A 217 -24.25 10.28 -12.63
C LYS A 217 -23.89 11.69 -12.15
N SER A 218 -23.36 12.49 -13.06
CA SER A 218 -23.09 13.91 -12.84
C SER A 218 -24.41 14.68 -12.75
N SER A 219 -24.37 15.91 -12.22
CA SER A 219 -25.58 16.75 -12.10
C SER A 219 -26.26 16.92 -13.46
N CYS A 220 -25.48 17.12 -14.53
CA CYS A 220 -26.01 17.22 -15.89
C CYS A 220 -26.74 15.94 -16.35
N CYS A 221 -26.30 14.75 -15.92
CA CYS A 221 -26.98 13.49 -16.26
C CYS A 221 -28.30 13.31 -15.49
N SER A 222 -28.42 13.91 -14.30
CA SER A 222 -29.65 13.85 -13.51
C SER A 222 -30.73 14.79 -14.05
N GLU A 223 -30.33 15.94 -14.59
CA GLU A 223 -31.23 16.94 -15.21
C GLU A 223 -31.49 16.67 -16.71
N GLY A 224 -31.09 15.50 -17.23
CA GLY A 224 -31.35 15.11 -18.62
C GLY A 224 -30.56 15.91 -19.67
N HIS A 225 -29.40 16.45 -19.30
CA HIS A 225 -28.56 17.28 -20.17
C HIS A 225 -29.25 18.55 -20.67
N ILE A 226 -30.09 19.16 -19.82
CA ILE A 226 -30.75 20.43 -20.08
C ILE A 226 -30.29 21.43 -19.02
N ASP A 227 -29.90 22.63 -19.46
CA ASP A 227 -29.51 23.72 -18.57
C ASP A 227 -30.75 24.38 -17.91
N PRO A 228 -30.58 25.29 -16.93
CA PRO A 228 -31.69 26.02 -16.33
C PRO A 228 -32.51 26.90 -17.30
N THR A 229 -31.97 27.19 -18.49
CA THR A 229 -32.64 27.99 -19.53
C THR A 229 -33.44 27.13 -20.51
N GLY A 230 -33.34 25.80 -20.42
CA GLY A 230 -33.99 24.85 -21.31
C GLY A 230 -33.16 24.48 -22.54
N ALA A 231 -31.93 24.98 -22.65
CA ALA A 231 -31.02 24.65 -23.74
C ALA A 231 -30.30 23.32 -23.47
N PRO A 232 -30.01 22.51 -24.50
CA PRO A 232 -29.20 21.31 -24.33
C PRO A 232 -27.79 21.69 -23.87
N MET A 233 -27.28 21.01 -22.85
CA MET A 233 -25.92 21.21 -22.33
C MET A 233 -25.09 19.94 -22.49
N ILE A 234 -23.77 20.11 -22.65
CA ILE A 234 -22.88 18.96 -22.78
C ILE A 234 -22.75 18.21 -21.44
N CYS A 235 -22.54 16.90 -21.54
CA CYS A 235 -22.26 16.07 -20.38
C CYS A 235 -20.83 16.32 -19.85
N ASP A 236 -20.69 16.67 -18.57
CA ASP A 236 -19.39 16.83 -17.88
C ASP A 236 -18.49 15.59 -18.06
N ARG A 237 -19.08 14.38 -18.02
CA ARG A 237 -18.36 13.12 -18.25
C ARG A 237 -17.67 13.10 -19.62
N LYS A 238 -18.35 13.65 -20.64
CA LYS A 238 -17.87 13.67 -22.01
C LYS A 238 -16.73 14.68 -22.17
N ILE A 239 -16.84 15.85 -21.53
CA ILE A 239 -15.74 16.83 -21.43
C ILE A 239 -14.52 16.18 -20.78
N ILE A 240 -14.69 15.58 -19.60
CA ILE A 240 -13.59 14.97 -18.84
C ILE A 240 -12.93 13.85 -19.66
N SER A 241 -13.73 12.98 -20.28
CA SER A 241 -13.21 11.89 -21.13
C SER A 241 -12.38 12.41 -22.31
N ARG A 242 -12.84 13.49 -22.96
CA ARG A 242 -12.11 14.13 -24.06
C ARG A 242 -10.83 14.82 -23.56
N CYS A 243 -10.86 15.49 -22.42
CA CYS A 243 -9.66 16.07 -21.79
C CYS A 243 -8.63 14.99 -21.46
N ILE A 244 -9.07 13.87 -20.87
CA ILE A 244 -8.21 12.71 -20.59
C ILE A 244 -7.60 12.16 -21.88
N THR A 245 -8.41 12.02 -22.93
CA THR A 245 -7.94 11.53 -24.23
C THR A 245 -6.92 12.48 -24.85
N ALA A 246 -7.16 13.79 -24.76
CA ALA A 246 -6.25 14.80 -25.27
C ALA A 246 -4.93 14.85 -24.49
N TRP A 247 -4.96 14.76 -23.16
CA TRP A 247 -3.75 14.81 -22.33
C TRP A 247 -2.93 13.53 -22.37
N PHE A 248 -3.57 12.37 -22.41
CA PHE A 248 -2.91 11.06 -22.26
C PHE A 248 -2.89 10.23 -23.53
N GLY A 249 -3.44 10.71 -24.65
CA GLY A 249 -3.52 9.93 -25.90
C GLY A 249 -4.59 8.84 -25.90
N GLY A 250 -5.42 8.77 -24.86
CA GLY A 250 -6.53 7.82 -24.72
C GLY A 250 -6.86 7.50 -23.27
N THR A 251 -8.08 7.04 -23.02
CA THR A 251 -8.52 6.58 -21.69
C THR A 251 -7.72 5.37 -21.20
N GLU A 252 -7.29 4.48 -22.11
CA GLU A 252 -6.45 3.32 -21.77
C GLU A 252 -5.02 3.72 -21.34
N GLN A 253 -4.44 4.74 -21.98
CA GLN A 253 -3.10 5.25 -21.64
C GLN A 253 -3.14 6.03 -20.33
N PHE A 254 -4.19 6.81 -20.11
CA PHE A 254 -4.44 7.40 -18.79
C PHE A 254 -4.56 6.32 -17.72
N GLU A 255 -5.33 5.27 -17.99
CA GLU A 255 -5.49 4.18 -17.06
C GLU A 255 -4.17 3.44 -16.79
N SER A 256 -3.31 3.24 -17.79
CA SER A 256 -1.99 2.64 -17.59
C SER A 256 -1.06 3.51 -16.76
N VAL A 257 -1.08 4.84 -16.96
CA VAL A 257 -0.31 5.81 -16.18
C VAL A 257 -0.79 5.89 -14.73
N VAL A 258 -2.11 5.97 -14.51
CA VAL A 258 -2.71 5.95 -13.16
C VAL A 258 -2.46 4.61 -12.47
N ARG A 259 -2.43 3.51 -13.24
CA ARG A 259 -2.09 2.18 -12.72
C ARG A 259 -0.65 2.08 -12.27
N GLY A 260 0.29 2.85 -12.87
CA GLY A 260 1.58 3.34 -12.33
C GLY A 260 2.46 2.40 -11.50
N VAL A 261 2.15 1.11 -11.44
CA VAL A 261 2.70 0.13 -10.52
C VAL A 261 2.99 -1.10 -11.35
N PRO A 262 4.23 -1.63 -11.31
CA PRO A 262 4.55 -2.89 -11.98
C PRO A 262 3.53 -3.94 -11.57
N THR A 263 3.07 -4.74 -12.52
CA THR A 263 2.09 -5.79 -12.23
C THR A 263 2.61 -6.66 -11.07
N PRO A 264 1.75 -7.16 -10.17
CA PRO A 264 2.19 -8.04 -9.07
C PRO A 264 3.06 -9.20 -9.54
N TRP A 265 2.86 -9.66 -10.78
CA TRP A 265 3.68 -10.65 -11.46
C TRP A 265 5.13 -10.19 -11.71
N GLU A 266 5.39 -8.93 -12.04
CA GLU A 266 6.76 -8.42 -12.25
C GLU A 266 7.52 -8.26 -10.92
N VAL A 267 6.85 -7.81 -9.87
CA VAL A 267 7.44 -7.75 -8.52
C VAL A 267 7.65 -9.16 -7.96
N PHE A 268 6.68 -10.05 -8.15
CA PHE A 268 6.81 -11.46 -7.78
C PHE A 268 7.90 -12.16 -8.58
N LYS A 269 8.03 -11.90 -9.89
CA LYS A 269 9.11 -12.43 -10.73
C LYS A 269 10.47 -11.92 -10.27
N MET A 270 10.60 -10.63 -9.94
CA MET A 270 11.83 -10.09 -9.37
C MET A 270 12.17 -10.74 -8.02
N LEU A 271 11.21 -10.90 -7.11
CA LEU A 271 11.42 -11.54 -5.82
C LEU A 271 11.68 -13.04 -5.95
N TYR A 272 10.96 -13.73 -6.83
CA TYR A 272 11.15 -15.15 -7.12
C TYR A 272 12.52 -15.38 -7.74
N ASP A 273 12.92 -14.59 -8.74
CA ASP A 273 14.24 -14.70 -9.36
C ASP A 273 15.33 -14.41 -8.32
N ILE A 274 15.18 -13.39 -7.46
CA ILE A 274 16.16 -13.13 -6.38
C ILE A 274 16.19 -14.27 -5.35
N ILE A 275 15.05 -14.72 -4.83
CA ILE A 275 14.99 -15.73 -3.77
C ILE A 275 15.41 -17.09 -4.31
N VAL A 276 14.86 -17.52 -5.44
CA VAL A 276 15.10 -18.85 -6.02
C VAL A 276 16.48 -18.93 -6.65
N VAL A 277 16.91 -17.94 -7.44
CA VAL A 277 18.26 -17.99 -8.04
C VAL A 277 19.34 -17.83 -6.98
N TYR A 278 19.14 -16.98 -5.96
CA TYR A 278 20.18 -16.75 -4.96
C TYR A 278 20.22 -17.82 -3.86
N LEU A 279 19.08 -18.37 -3.42
CA LEU A 279 19.05 -19.45 -2.43
C LEU A 279 19.38 -20.81 -3.05
N LEU A 280 18.86 -21.16 -4.23
CA LEU A 280 19.19 -22.46 -4.85
C LEU A 280 20.64 -22.52 -5.30
N ARG A 281 21.20 -21.41 -5.79
CA ARG A 281 22.62 -21.35 -6.15
C ARG A 281 23.52 -21.48 -4.93
N ASN A 282 23.24 -20.76 -3.84
CA ASN A 282 24.03 -20.90 -2.61
C ASN A 282 23.84 -22.26 -1.92
N LEU A 283 22.64 -22.88 -1.97
CA LEU A 283 22.45 -24.24 -1.45
C LEU A 283 23.21 -25.29 -2.28
N GLY A 284 23.23 -25.13 -3.61
CA GLY A 284 23.99 -26.00 -4.50
C GLY A 284 25.49 -25.97 -4.22
N ASP A 285 26.04 -24.77 -3.96
CA ASP A 285 27.45 -24.59 -3.59
C ASP A 285 27.75 -25.15 -2.18
N LEU A 286 26.82 -25.06 -1.23
CA LEU A 286 26.97 -25.63 0.12
C LEU A 286 26.87 -27.17 0.18
N LEU A 287 26.07 -27.77 -0.70
CA LEU A 287 25.93 -29.22 -0.80
C LEU A 287 27.09 -29.88 -1.55
N THR A 288 27.70 -29.18 -2.52
CA THR A 288 28.87 -29.68 -3.25
C THR A 288 30.15 -29.64 -2.43
N VAL A 289 30.30 -28.68 -1.51
CA VAL A 289 31.49 -28.57 -0.63
C VAL A 289 31.49 -29.60 0.51
N ASN A 290 30.34 -30.19 0.88
CA ASN A 290 30.27 -31.21 1.94
C ASN A 290 30.35 -32.67 1.43
N PHE A 291 30.42 -32.90 0.12
CA PHE A 291 30.47 -34.23 -0.49
C PHE A 291 31.82 -34.57 -1.15
N LEU A 292 32.85 -33.75 -0.93
CA LEU A 292 34.25 -33.93 -1.34
C LEU A 292 35.16 -33.96 -0.11
#